data_AF-A0AA95KWF9-F1
#
_entry.id   AF-A0AA95KWF9-F1
#
_cell.length_a   1.000
_cell.length_b   1.000
_cell.length_c   1.000
_cell.angle_alpha   90.00
_cell.angle_beta   90.00
_cell.angle_gamma   90.00
#
_symmetry.space_group_name_H-M   'P 1'
#
loop_
_entity.id
_entity.type
_entity.pdbx_description
1 polymer ?
#
loop_
_entity_poly.entity_id
_entity_poly.type
_entity_poly.pdbx_seq_one_letter_code
_entity_poly.pdbx_strand_id
1 'polypeptide(L)'
;MKIPTNLFKFSFIALGWIVFILLCYVAFKDEKTNVLITMKDSLREAINIDYQERLNKILIHYRPLGRKVKGVQIEYGDSLEIIYFEDSTHESLATQLANQYVMTRIIPVNPDNFNKIFQEEWEKNGVSAAKTGIIYRYNKKKVFSDNDSISFQKALVTPVQAIDAKRTAGVQAWAMIHWTEIVKHTTPKVLWSIIAYFIVLIWVSLSFLKKPQKKKLPPIRTAYHVKKFLTIRTTYNWGK
;
A
#
# COMPACT_ATOMS: atom_id res chain seq x y z
N MET A 1 -33.29 -31.17 -15.62
CA MET A 1 -33.43 -30.11 -14.60
C MET A 1 -32.97 -28.78 -15.21
N LYS A 2 -33.87 -27.82 -15.48
CA LYS A 2 -33.50 -26.53 -16.09
C LYS A 2 -33.02 -25.59 -14.98
N ILE A 3 -31.72 -25.31 -14.92
CA ILE A 3 -31.19 -24.26 -14.05
C ILE A 3 -31.81 -22.93 -14.50
N PRO A 4 -32.46 -22.16 -13.62
CA PRO A 4 -33.03 -20.88 -14.01
C PRO A 4 -31.90 -19.98 -14.50
N THR A 5 -31.97 -19.58 -15.77
CA THR A 5 -30.95 -18.78 -16.48
C THR A 5 -30.60 -17.46 -15.79
N ASN A 6 -31.44 -16.99 -14.87
CA ASN A 6 -31.18 -15.83 -14.05
C ASN A 6 -30.13 -16.10 -12.96
N LEU A 7 -30.10 -17.30 -12.36
CA LEU A 7 -29.14 -17.67 -11.32
C LEU A 7 -27.70 -17.69 -11.85
N PHE A 8 -27.50 -18.23 -13.06
CA PHE A 8 -26.20 -18.25 -13.72
C PHE A 8 -25.69 -16.84 -14.05
N LYS A 9 -26.59 -15.92 -14.44
CA LYS A 9 -26.26 -14.52 -14.75
C LYS A 9 -25.84 -13.73 -13.51
N PHE A 10 -26.57 -13.88 -12.40
CA PHE A 10 -26.18 -13.26 -11.12
C PHE A 10 -24.84 -13.80 -10.61
N SER A 11 -24.60 -15.11 -10.77
CA SER A 11 -23.31 -15.72 -10.42
C SER A 11 -22.14 -15.13 -11.21
N PHE A 12 -22.34 -14.83 -12.50
CA PHE A 12 -21.29 -14.24 -13.36
C PHE A 12 -20.96 -12.79 -12.96
N ILE A 13 -21.98 -12.00 -12.63
CA ILE A 13 -21.80 -10.62 -12.12
C ILE A 13 -21.08 -10.64 -10.78
N ALA A 14 -21.50 -11.52 -9.86
CA ALA A 14 -20.85 -11.68 -8.56
C ALA A 14 -19.36 -12.05 -8.72
N LEU A 15 -19.04 -12.97 -9.64
CA LEU A 15 -17.66 -13.33 -9.96
C LEU A 15 -16.87 -12.11 -10.49
N GLY A 16 -17.46 -11.30 -11.37
CA GLY A 16 -16.82 -10.08 -11.88
C GLY A 16 -16.51 -9.06 -10.77
N TRP A 17 -17.41 -8.87 -9.80
CA TRP A 17 -17.15 -8.03 -8.63
C TRP A 17 -16.08 -8.60 -7.71
N ILE A 18 -16.04 -9.92 -7.51
CA ILE A 18 -14.98 -10.57 -6.71
C ILE A 18 -13.61 -10.35 -7.36
N VAL A 19 -13.50 -10.57 -8.68
CA VAL A 19 -12.27 -10.35 -9.44
C VAL A 19 -11.86 -8.87 -9.37
N PHE A 20 -12.81 -7.94 -9.48
CA PHE A 20 -12.54 -6.51 -9.35
C PHE A 20 -11.98 -6.16 -7.96
N ILE A 21 -12.60 -6.64 -6.88
CA ILE A 21 -12.13 -6.41 -5.51
C ILE A 21 -10.71 -6.97 -5.33
N LEU A 22 -10.44 -8.17 -5.86
CA LEU A 22 -9.11 -8.77 -5.81
C LEU A 22 -8.07 -7.92 -6.55
N LEU A 23 -8.42 -7.40 -7.74
CA LEU A 23 -7.54 -6.55 -8.54
C LEU A 23 -7.24 -5.23 -7.82
N CYS A 24 -8.26 -4.58 -7.25
CA CYS A 24 -8.09 -3.39 -6.42
C CYS A 24 -7.21 -3.68 -5.19
N TYR A 25 -7.40 -4.83 -4.54
CA TYR A 25 -6.62 -5.23 -3.38
C TYR A 25 -5.14 -5.43 -3.73
N VAL A 26 -4.84 -6.11 -4.83
CA VAL A 26 -3.45 -6.32 -5.29
C VAL A 26 -2.79 -4.98 -5.62
N ALA A 27 -3.44 -4.13 -6.42
CA ALA A 27 -2.90 -2.82 -6.77
C ALA A 27 -2.63 -1.96 -5.52
N PHE A 28 -3.56 -1.95 -4.57
CA PHE A 28 -3.38 -1.21 -3.31
C PHE A 28 -2.25 -1.79 -2.45
N LYS A 29 -2.09 -3.11 -2.42
CA LYS A 29 -1.00 -3.79 -1.68
C LYS A 29 0.36 -3.49 -2.29
N ASP A 30 0.48 -3.51 -3.61
CA ASP A 30 1.71 -3.19 -4.33
C ASP A 30 2.10 -1.73 -4.05
N GLU A 31 1.14 -0.82 -4.10
CA GLU A 31 1.39 0.60 -3.83
C GLU A 31 1.80 0.87 -2.38
N LYS A 32 1.14 0.21 -1.42
CA LYS A 32 1.57 0.25 -0.01
C LYS A 32 3.00 -0.26 0.17
N THR A 33 3.44 -1.20 -0.66
CA THR A 33 4.82 -1.72 -0.64
C THR A 33 5.81 -0.69 -1.19
N ASN A 34 5.47 0.00 -2.28
CA ASN A 34 6.28 1.09 -2.84
C ASN A 34 6.48 2.22 -1.83
N VAL A 35 5.37 2.67 -1.22
CA VAL A 35 5.39 3.69 -0.15
C VAL A 35 6.28 3.24 1.02
N LEU A 36 6.22 1.96 1.42
CA LEU A 36 7.08 1.42 2.47
C LEU A 36 8.58 1.38 2.06
N ILE A 37 8.90 1.16 0.79
CA ILE A 37 10.27 1.22 0.27
C ILE A 37 10.79 2.65 0.38
N THR A 38 10.03 3.63 -0.12
CA THR A 38 10.35 5.06 0.04
C THR A 38 10.55 5.41 1.51
N MET A 39 9.76 4.81 2.41
CA MET A 39 9.81 5.12 3.84
C MET A 39 11.09 4.61 4.49
N LYS A 40 11.57 3.44 4.03
CA LYS A 40 12.86 2.90 4.44
C LYS A 40 14.02 3.74 3.92
N ASP A 41 13.91 4.26 2.70
CA ASP A 41 14.95 5.10 2.13
C ASP A 41 15.03 6.46 2.84
N SER A 42 13.89 7.12 3.10
CA SER A 42 13.83 8.33 3.94
C SER A 42 14.35 8.08 5.36
N LEU A 43 14.02 6.93 5.96
CA LEU A 43 14.56 6.57 7.28
C LEU A 43 16.08 6.39 7.24
N ARG A 44 16.61 5.76 6.19
CA ARG A 44 18.06 5.57 6.03
C ARG A 44 18.78 6.91 5.89
N GLU A 45 18.23 7.84 5.13
CA GLU A 45 18.81 9.17 4.98
C GLU A 45 18.72 9.97 6.27
N ALA A 46 17.59 9.90 6.98
CA ALA A 46 17.44 10.51 8.30
C ALA A 46 18.43 9.96 9.34
N ILE A 47 18.73 8.66 9.33
CA ILE A 47 19.81 8.07 10.17
C ILE A 47 21.14 8.73 9.85
N ASN A 48 21.44 8.94 8.57
CA ASN A 48 22.70 9.54 8.16
C ASN A 48 22.79 11.00 8.59
N ILE A 49 21.74 11.79 8.38
CA ILE A 49 21.68 13.20 8.79
C ILE A 49 21.78 13.34 10.31
N ASP A 50 20.99 12.60 11.09
CA ASP A 50 21.06 12.62 12.57
C ASP A 50 22.46 12.23 13.07
N TYR A 51 23.08 11.22 12.45
CA TYR A 51 24.46 10.84 12.75
C TYR A 51 25.44 12.00 12.51
N GLN A 52 25.38 12.65 11.35
CA GLN A 52 26.26 13.78 11.04
C GLN A 52 26.03 14.97 11.98
N GLU A 53 24.78 15.32 12.29
CA GLU A 53 24.45 16.38 13.24
C GLU A 53 25.02 16.11 14.63
N ARG A 54 24.89 14.88 15.13
CA ARG A 54 25.44 14.50 16.43
C ARG A 54 26.96 14.41 16.40
N LEU A 55 27.56 13.95 15.29
CA LEU A 55 29.02 13.85 15.13
C LEU A 55 29.66 15.24 15.12
N ASN A 56 29.06 16.20 14.42
CA ASN A 56 29.53 17.58 14.34
C ASN A 56 29.58 18.26 15.71
N LYS A 57 28.70 17.90 16.64
CA LYS A 57 28.73 18.39 18.04
C LYS A 57 29.92 17.89 18.84
N ILE A 58 30.51 16.76 18.44
CA ILE A 58 31.68 16.14 19.10
C ILE A 58 32.99 16.57 18.41
N LEU A 59 32.92 17.37 17.33
CA LEU A 59 34.06 17.94 16.60
C LEU A 59 35.07 16.90 16.05
N ILE A 60 34.61 15.68 15.74
CA ILE A 60 35.48 14.64 15.18
C ILE A 60 35.60 14.84 13.66
N HIS A 61 36.76 15.34 13.19
CA HIS A 61 37.05 15.37 11.76
C HIS A 61 37.51 13.99 11.29
N TYR A 62 36.65 13.28 10.56
CA TYR A 62 36.94 11.98 10.00
C TYR A 62 36.89 12.02 8.46
N ARG A 63 37.96 11.55 7.82
CA ARG A 63 38.03 11.36 6.36
C ARG A 63 38.30 9.87 6.07
N PRO A 64 37.34 9.13 5.48
CA PRO A 64 37.55 7.73 5.13
C PRO A 64 38.57 7.58 3.98
N LEU A 65 39.32 6.49 3.98
CA LEU A 65 40.31 6.14 2.95
C LEU A 65 39.74 5.28 1.82
N GLY A 66 38.44 5.00 1.82
CA GLY A 66 37.74 4.23 0.78
C GLY A 66 38.03 2.72 0.77
N ARG A 67 38.80 2.22 1.75
CA ARG A 67 39.13 0.80 1.89
C ARG A 67 38.02 -0.01 2.56
N LYS A 68 38.15 -1.34 2.53
CA LYS A 68 37.37 -2.25 3.39
C LYS A 68 38.18 -2.61 4.64
N VAL A 69 37.50 -2.74 5.77
CA VAL A 69 38.10 -3.08 7.07
C VAL A 69 37.41 -4.30 7.69
N LYS A 70 38.16 -5.11 8.44
CA LYS A 70 37.62 -6.25 9.22
C LYS A 70 37.19 -5.87 10.64
N GLY A 71 37.62 -4.71 11.12
CA GLY A 71 37.24 -4.22 12.42
C GLY A 71 37.59 -2.74 12.61
N VAL A 72 36.96 -2.14 13.62
CA VAL A 72 37.21 -0.76 14.04
C VAL A 72 37.51 -0.80 15.53
N GLN A 73 38.64 -0.20 15.90
CA GLN A 73 39.04 0.00 17.28
C GLN A 73 38.34 1.23 17.82
N ILE A 74 37.78 1.08 19.02
CA ILE A 74 37.02 2.09 19.73
C ILE A 74 37.69 2.28 21.08
N GLU A 75 37.92 3.53 21.43
CA GLU A 75 38.38 3.94 22.74
C GLU A 75 37.22 4.64 23.45
N TYR A 76 36.88 4.16 24.65
CA TYR A 76 35.81 4.71 25.47
C TYR A 76 36.24 4.73 26.93
N GLY A 77 36.50 5.92 27.46
CA GLY A 77 37.15 6.06 28.77
C GLY A 77 38.49 5.33 28.75
N ASP A 78 38.72 4.46 29.73
CA ASP A 78 39.94 3.62 29.81
C ASP A 78 39.79 2.26 29.09
N SER A 79 38.68 2.03 28.40
CA SER A 79 38.39 0.75 27.73
C SER A 79 38.68 0.81 26.24
N LEU A 80 39.58 -0.07 25.80
CA LEU A 80 39.85 -0.32 24.39
C LEU A 80 39.05 -1.53 23.91
N GLU A 81 38.10 -1.31 22.99
CA GLU A 81 37.29 -2.36 22.39
C GLU A 81 37.50 -2.40 20.88
N ILE A 82 37.67 -3.60 20.31
CA ILE A 82 37.69 -3.79 18.85
C ILE A 82 36.37 -4.40 18.43
N ILE A 83 35.66 -3.72 17.53
CA ILE A 83 34.46 -4.26 16.89
C ILE A 83 34.87 -4.97 15.62
N TYR A 84 34.62 -6.28 15.55
CA TYR A 84 34.82 -7.07 14.34
C TYR A 84 33.55 -7.12 13.50
N PHE A 85 33.72 -7.07 12.17
CA PHE A 85 32.66 -7.30 11.20
C PHE A 85 32.85 -8.70 10.60
N GLU A 86 31.75 -9.45 10.51
CA GLU A 86 31.73 -10.83 9.98
C GLU A 86 32.37 -10.87 8.58
N ASP A 87 31.99 -9.90 7.75
CA ASP A 87 32.60 -9.63 6.45
C ASP A 87 33.35 -8.29 6.46
N SER A 88 34.37 -8.17 5.59
CA SER A 88 35.04 -6.89 5.37
C SER A 88 34.04 -5.83 4.91
N THR A 89 33.89 -4.74 5.67
CA THR A 89 32.92 -3.68 5.43
C THR A 89 33.62 -2.41 4.99
N HIS A 90 32.97 -1.57 4.19
CA HIS A 90 33.54 -0.26 3.82
C HIS A 90 33.85 0.57 5.07
N GLU A 91 35.04 1.18 5.10
CA GLU A 91 35.55 1.89 6.26
C GLU A 91 34.60 2.99 6.76
N SER A 92 33.94 3.71 5.85
CA SER A 92 32.95 4.74 6.19
C SER A 92 31.78 4.17 6.99
N LEU A 93 31.17 3.08 6.52
CA LEU A 93 30.05 2.42 7.19
C LEU A 93 30.49 1.78 8.50
N ALA A 94 31.64 1.10 8.50
CA ALA A 94 32.19 0.47 9.69
C ALA A 94 32.45 1.51 10.80
N THR A 95 33.05 2.64 10.44
CA THR A 95 33.33 3.75 11.36
C THR A 95 32.04 4.41 11.82
N GLN A 96 31.07 4.66 10.93
CA GLN A 96 29.77 5.21 11.31
C GLN A 96 29.07 4.30 12.34
N LEU A 97 29.00 2.99 12.10
CA LEU A 97 28.37 2.05 13.03
C LEU A 97 29.10 1.96 14.37
N ALA A 98 30.43 2.03 14.37
CA ALA A 98 31.27 2.09 15.57
C ALA A 98 31.05 3.39 16.36
N ASN A 99 31.08 4.53 15.68
CA ASN A 99 30.82 5.84 16.27
C ASN A 99 29.42 5.90 16.86
N GLN A 100 28.40 5.40 16.15
CA GLN A 100 27.04 5.37 16.66
C GLN A 100 26.93 4.54 17.95
N TYR A 101 27.66 3.42 18.07
CA TYR A 101 27.71 2.65 19.31
C TYR A 101 28.21 3.49 20.49
N VAL A 102 29.31 4.23 20.33
CA VAL A 102 29.84 5.13 21.36
C VAL A 102 28.88 6.29 21.64
N MET A 103 28.40 6.94 20.57
CA MET A 103 27.55 8.11 20.66
C MET A 103 26.24 7.83 21.38
N THR A 104 25.67 6.62 21.29
CA THR A 104 24.45 6.28 22.03
C THR A 104 24.58 6.46 23.55
N ARG A 105 25.82 6.48 24.08
CA ARG A 105 26.12 6.70 25.50
C ARG A 105 26.41 8.17 25.83
N ILE A 106 26.94 8.93 24.88
CA ILE A 106 27.37 10.33 25.08
C ILE A 106 26.25 11.29 24.67
N ILE A 107 25.76 11.14 23.43
CA ILE A 107 24.70 11.93 22.81
C ILE A 107 23.72 10.95 22.14
N PRO A 108 22.79 10.34 22.93
CA PRO A 108 21.81 9.42 22.39
C PRO A 108 20.93 10.10 21.34
N VAL A 109 20.29 9.28 20.50
CA VAL A 109 19.28 9.76 19.56
C VAL A 109 18.14 10.41 20.34
N ASN A 110 17.78 11.63 19.97
CA ASN A 110 16.56 12.28 20.43
C ASN A 110 15.44 11.94 19.43
N PRO A 111 14.42 11.15 19.82
CA PRO A 111 13.38 10.72 18.88
C PRO A 111 12.56 11.86 18.28
N ASP A 112 12.39 12.98 18.98
CA ASP A 112 11.62 14.13 18.51
C ASP A 112 12.39 14.89 17.42
N ASN A 113 13.69 15.12 17.65
CA ASN A 113 14.56 15.72 16.63
C ASN A 113 14.67 14.81 15.41
N PHE A 114 14.86 13.51 15.65
CA PHE A 114 14.94 12.52 14.59
C PHE A 114 13.65 12.48 13.76
N ASN A 115 12.48 12.57 14.39
CA ASN A 115 11.20 12.58 13.68
C ASN A 115 11.07 13.77 12.73
N LYS A 116 11.58 14.96 13.11
CA LYS A 116 11.61 16.13 12.22
C LYS A 116 12.45 15.88 10.97
N ILE A 117 13.67 15.37 11.15
CA ILE A 117 14.57 15.00 10.03
C ILE A 117 13.89 13.96 9.13
N PHE A 118 13.31 12.92 9.73
CA PHE A 118 12.60 11.89 8.98
C PHE A 118 11.40 12.46 8.20
N GLN A 119 10.61 13.33 8.81
CA GLN A 119 9.46 13.96 8.16
C GLN A 119 9.92 14.80 6.95
N GLU A 120 10.98 15.58 7.10
CA GLU A 120 11.53 16.38 5.99
C GLU A 120 12.02 15.49 4.83
N GLU A 121 12.78 14.42 5.12
CA GLU A 121 13.23 13.45 4.12
C GLU A 121 12.09 12.64 3.49
N TRP A 122 11.01 12.42 4.24
CA TRP A 122 9.81 11.75 3.76
C TRP A 122 9.02 12.62 2.78
N GLU A 123 8.80 13.89 3.14
CA GLU A 123 8.08 14.86 2.31
C GLU A 123 8.86 15.22 1.04
N LYS A 124 10.20 15.27 1.08
CA LYS A 124 11.06 15.43 -0.11
C LYS A 124 10.82 14.35 -1.17
N ASN A 125 10.47 13.14 -0.74
CA ASN A 125 10.14 12.03 -1.63
C ASN A 125 8.70 12.07 -2.16
N GLY A 126 7.97 13.18 -1.93
CA GLY A 126 6.67 13.45 -2.52
C GLY A 126 5.51 12.68 -1.88
N VAL A 127 5.71 12.09 -0.70
CA VAL A 127 4.66 11.38 0.05
C VAL A 127 4.29 12.19 1.28
N SER A 128 3.05 12.67 1.36
CA SER A 128 2.56 13.36 2.56
C SER A 128 1.99 12.38 3.58
N ALA A 129 2.26 12.63 4.87
CA ALA A 129 1.63 11.91 5.98
C ALA A 129 0.84 12.88 6.85
N ALA A 130 -0.28 12.40 7.43
CA ALA A 130 -1.03 13.18 8.42
C ALA A 130 -0.23 13.33 9.73
N LYS A 131 0.57 12.32 10.06
CA LYS A 131 1.49 12.32 11.19
C LYS A 131 2.60 11.30 10.97
N THR A 132 3.80 11.62 11.43
CA THR A 132 4.94 10.69 11.49
C THR A 132 5.41 10.52 12.92
N GLY A 133 6.16 9.45 13.17
CA GLY A 133 6.88 9.30 14.43
C GLY A 133 8.01 8.29 14.35
N ILE A 134 8.87 8.33 15.37
CA ILE A 134 10.04 7.48 15.53
C ILE A 134 9.91 6.67 16.80
N ILE A 135 10.27 5.38 16.71
CA ILE A 135 10.51 4.51 17.86
C ILE A 135 12.00 4.27 17.93
N TYR A 136 12.64 4.91 18.90
CA TYR A 136 14.01 4.61 19.26
C TYR A 136 14.05 3.45 20.25
N ARG A 137 14.93 2.49 20.01
CA ARG A 137 15.16 1.36 20.90
C ARG A 137 16.62 1.37 21.32
N TYR A 138 16.87 1.34 22.63
CA TYR A 138 18.21 1.17 23.19
C TYR A 138 18.17 0.13 24.30
N ASN A 139 18.99 -0.92 24.20
CA ASN A 139 19.03 -2.02 25.17
C ASN A 139 17.62 -2.56 25.52
N LYS A 140 16.81 -2.79 24.49
CA LYS A 140 15.40 -3.26 24.54
C LYS A 140 14.39 -2.24 25.09
N LYS A 141 14.80 -1.10 25.65
CA LYS A 141 13.89 -0.03 26.07
C LYS A 141 13.44 0.77 24.85
N LYS A 142 12.16 1.11 24.77
CA LYS A 142 11.57 1.89 23.68
C LYS A 142 11.28 3.31 24.15
N VAL A 143 11.58 4.28 23.30
CA VAL A 143 11.19 5.69 23.45
C VAL A 143 10.50 6.10 22.16
N PHE A 144 9.34 6.75 22.29
CA PHE A 144 8.52 7.19 21.17
C PHE A 144 8.69 8.69 21.02
N SER A 145 8.81 9.18 19.79
CA SER A 145 8.70 10.61 19.52
C SER A 145 7.33 11.13 19.96
N ASP A 146 7.30 12.34 20.50
CA ASP A 146 6.13 13.00 21.09
C ASP A 146 5.43 12.17 22.18
N ASN A 147 6.09 11.13 22.72
CA ASN A 147 5.50 10.09 23.56
C ASN A 147 4.25 9.40 22.97
N ASP A 148 4.11 9.39 21.64
CA ASP A 148 2.92 8.86 20.96
C ASP A 148 3.07 7.37 20.59
N SER A 149 2.62 6.51 21.50
CA SER A 149 2.59 5.06 21.28
C SER A 149 1.31 4.54 20.59
N ILE A 150 0.26 5.35 20.51
CA ILE A 150 -1.08 4.93 20.05
C ILE A 150 -1.17 5.03 18.53
N SER A 151 -0.75 6.17 17.96
CA SER A 151 -0.84 6.41 16.52
C SER A 151 -0.04 5.39 15.71
N PHE A 152 1.10 4.96 16.26
CA PHE A 152 1.94 3.90 15.74
C PHE A 152 1.17 2.61 15.41
N GLN A 153 0.22 2.18 16.27
CA GLN A 153 -0.43 0.87 16.12
C GLN A 153 -1.31 0.77 14.86
N LYS A 154 -1.76 1.90 14.32
CA LYS A 154 -2.63 1.99 13.14
C LYS A 154 -1.87 2.45 11.88
N ALA A 155 -0.58 2.75 12.00
CA ALA A 155 0.22 3.37 10.97
C ALA A 155 0.90 2.37 10.02
N LEU A 156 1.45 2.87 8.91
CA LEU A 156 2.49 2.16 8.17
C LEU A 156 3.78 2.23 8.99
N VAL A 157 4.51 1.11 9.08
CA VAL A 157 5.65 0.95 10.00
C VAL A 157 6.84 0.31 9.30
N THR A 158 8.04 0.85 9.51
CA THR A 158 9.28 0.23 9.03
C THR A 158 9.76 -0.89 9.96
N PRO A 159 10.51 -1.88 9.44
CA PRO A 159 11.23 -2.81 10.30
C PRO A 159 12.26 -2.07 11.17
N VAL A 160 12.64 -2.66 12.29
CA VAL A 160 13.72 -2.11 13.14
C VAL A 160 15.02 -2.10 12.34
N GLN A 161 15.59 -0.92 12.17
CA GLN A 161 16.93 -0.76 11.60
C GLN A 161 17.92 -0.54 12.74
N ALA A 162 18.87 -1.47 12.88
CA ALA A 162 19.99 -1.28 13.80
C ALA A 162 20.86 -0.13 13.30
N ILE A 163 21.25 0.76 14.21
CA ILE A 163 22.01 1.97 13.85
C ILE A 163 23.46 1.90 14.34
N ASP A 164 23.80 0.92 15.17
CA ASP A 164 25.14 0.72 15.70
C ASP A 164 25.69 -0.66 15.38
N ALA A 165 27.01 -0.81 15.52
CA ALA A 165 27.71 -2.04 15.14
C ALA A 165 27.39 -3.24 16.05
N LYS A 166 26.98 -3.01 17.31
CA LYS A 166 26.64 -4.07 18.28
C LYS A 166 25.14 -4.39 18.29
N ARG A 167 24.36 -3.73 17.45
CA ARG A 167 22.88 -3.77 17.40
C ARG A 167 22.23 -3.46 18.76
N THR A 168 22.85 -2.58 19.57
CA THR A 168 22.30 -2.18 20.88
C THR A 168 21.21 -1.12 20.74
N ALA A 169 21.32 -0.29 19.71
CA ALA A 169 20.41 0.76 19.33
C ALA A 169 19.79 0.47 17.96
N GLY A 170 18.50 0.82 17.82
CA GLY A 170 17.81 0.76 16.55
C GLY A 170 16.64 1.72 16.48
N VAL A 171 16.23 2.06 15.27
CA VAL A 171 15.12 2.97 15.00
C VAL A 171 14.06 2.30 14.13
N GLN A 172 12.81 2.73 14.32
CA GLN A 172 11.70 2.47 13.42
C GLN A 172 10.98 3.77 13.18
N ALA A 173 10.50 3.96 11.96
CA ALA A 173 9.60 5.03 11.62
C ALA A 173 8.18 4.49 11.47
N TRP A 174 7.21 5.34 11.76
CA TRP A 174 5.81 5.12 11.45
C TRP A 174 5.20 6.36 10.80
N ALA A 175 4.26 6.14 9.90
CA ALA A 175 3.56 7.21 9.20
C ALA A 175 2.07 6.89 9.06
N MET A 176 1.22 7.84 9.46
CA MET A 176 -0.21 7.82 9.21
C MET A 176 -0.48 8.40 7.83
N ILE A 177 -0.64 7.51 6.86
CA ILE A 177 -0.84 7.88 5.45
C ILE A 177 -2.32 7.78 5.13
N HIS A 178 -2.88 8.84 4.55
CA HIS A 178 -4.26 8.82 4.09
C HIS A 178 -4.38 7.98 2.80
N TRP A 179 -5.48 7.24 2.65
CA TRP A 179 -5.66 6.34 1.50
C TRP A 179 -5.59 7.07 0.15
N THR A 180 -6.00 8.34 0.08
CA THR A 180 -5.90 9.15 -1.15
C THR A 180 -4.45 9.34 -1.58
N GLU A 181 -3.53 9.45 -0.62
CA GLU A 181 -2.12 9.63 -0.91
C GLU A 181 -1.54 8.36 -1.53
N ILE A 182 -1.93 7.19 -1.01
CA ILE A 182 -1.58 5.89 -1.59
C ILE A 182 -2.10 5.80 -3.04
N VAL A 183 -3.33 6.26 -3.31
CA VAL A 183 -3.89 6.24 -4.67
C VAL A 183 -3.13 7.17 -5.63
N LYS A 184 -2.61 8.32 -5.18
CA LYS A 184 -1.85 9.25 -6.05
C LYS A 184 -0.57 8.64 -6.61
N HIS A 185 0.08 7.77 -5.84
CA HIS A 185 1.32 7.11 -6.25
C HIS A 185 1.08 5.86 -7.11
N THR A 186 -0.17 5.40 -7.22
CA THR A 186 -0.51 4.28 -8.12
C THR A 186 -0.27 4.68 -9.58
N THR A 187 0.42 3.83 -10.34
CA THR A 187 0.74 4.12 -11.75
C THR A 187 -0.52 4.47 -12.56
N PRO A 188 -0.50 5.53 -13.39
CA PRO A 188 -1.68 5.97 -14.15
C PRO A 188 -2.29 4.85 -14.99
N LYS A 189 -1.45 4.00 -15.60
CA LYS A 189 -1.90 2.87 -16.42
C LYS A 189 -2.75 1.87 -15.62
N VAL A 190 -2.35 1.54 -14.40
CA VAL A 190 -3.09 0.61 -13.53
C VAL A 190 -4.38 1.27 -13.05
N LEU A 191 -4.32 2.55 -12.64
CA LEU A 191 -5.52 3.31 -12.26
C LEU A 191 -6.55 3.37 -13.39
N TRP A 192 -6.14 3.74 -14.60
CA TRP A 192 -7.03 3.78 -15.77
C TRP A 192 -7.59 2.41 -16.12
N SER A 193 -6.82 1.33 -15.93
CA SER A 193 -7.30 -0.04 -16.13
C SER A 193 -8.37 -0.43 -15.09
N ILE A 194 -8.18 -0.09 -13.82
CA ILE A 194 -9.16 -0.30 -12.75
C ILE A 194 -10.45 0.47 -13.05
N ILE A 195 -10.34 1.75 -13.40
CA ILE A 195 -11.48 2.62 -13.71
C ILE A 195 -12.24 2.09 -14.94
N ALA A 196 -11.53 1.72 -16.01
CA ALA A 196 -12.14 1.16 -17.21
C ALA A 196 -12.89 -0.15 -16.91
N TYR A 197 -12.28 -1.05 -16.12
CA TYR A 197 -12.94 -2.29 -15.69
C TYR A 197 -14.21 -2.01 -14.88
N PHE A 198 -14.13 -1.06 -13.95
CA PHE A 198 -15.27 -0.66 -13.12
C PHE A 198 -16.44 -0.11 -13.94
N ILE A 199 -16.16 0.75 -14.92
CA ILE A 199 -17.19 1.31 -15.83
C ILE A 199 -17.88 0.18 -16.62
N VAL A 200 -17.09 -0.73 -17.20
CA VAL A 200 -17.63 -1.89 -17.94
C VAL A 200 -18.47 -2.78 -17.02
N LEU A 201 -17.98 -3.07 -15.81
CA LEU A 201 -18.66 -3.92 -14.84
C LEU A 201 -20.00 -3.30 -14.37
N ILE A 202 -20.04 -1.99 -14.14
CA ILE A 202 -21.28 -1.26 -13.83
C ILE A 202 -22.24 -1.33 -15.02
N TRP A 203 -21.77 -1.05 -16.24
CA TRP A 203 -22.63 -1.05 -17.42
C TRP A 203 -23.26 -2.42 -17.67
N VAL A 204 -22.45 -3.48 -17.57
CA VAL A 204 -22.91 -4.88 -17.63
C VAL A 204 -23.92 -5.15 -16.51
N SER A 205 -23.62 -4.80 -15.25
CA SER A 205 -24.54 -5.00 -14.12
C SER A 205 -25.89 -4.26 -14.31
N LEU A 206 -25.86 -3.01 -14.77
CA LEU A 206 -27.05 -2.21 -15.07
C LEU A 206 -27.86 -2.77 -16.24
N SER A 207 -27.20 -3.35 -17.25
CA SER A 207 -27.88 -3.99 -18.39
C SER A 207 -28.76 -5.17 -17.95
N PHE A 208 -28.38 -5.87 -16.87
CA PHE A 208 -29.16 -6.97 -16.29
C PHE A 208 -30.33 -6.50 -15.42
N LEU A 209 -30.26 -5.28 -14.86
CA LEU A 209 -31.35 -4.65 -14.11
C LEU A 209 -32.47 -4.15 -15.04
N LYS A 210 -32.17 -3.89 -16.32
CA LYS A 210 -33.20 -3.52 -17.32
C LYS A 210 -34.10 -4.74 -17.60
N LYS A 211 -35.38 -4.66 -17.19
CA LYS A 211 -36.39 -5.66 -17.55
C LYS A 211 -36.48 -5.80 -19.08
N PRO A 212 -36.66 -7.02 -19.63
CA PRO A 212 -36.94 -7.17 -21.04
C PRO A 212 -38.20 -6.37 -21.38
N GLN A 213 -38.14 -5.48 -22.36
CA GLN A 213 -39.36 -4.89 -22.90
C GLN A 213 -40.27 -6.04 -23.33
N LYS A 214 -41.48 -6.11 -22.76
CA LYS A 214 -42.54 -6.96 -23.32
C LYS A 214 -42.75 -6.47 -24.75
N LYS A 215 -42.19 -7.18 -25.74
CA LYS A 215 -42.56 -6.97 -27.15
C LYS A 215 -44.09 -7.09 -27.19
N LYS A 216 -44.80 -5.99 -27.44
CA LYS A 216 -46.22 -6.07 -27.75
C LYS A 216 -46.33 -6.91 -29.01
N LEU A 217 -46.87 -8.13 -28.88
CA LEU A 217 -47.24 -8.93 -30.04
C LEU A 217 -48.16 -8.04 -30.91
N PRO A 218 -47.94 -7.93 -32.23
CA PRO A 218 -48.90 -7.22 -33.09
C PRO A 218 -50.28 -7.86 -32.90
N PRO A 219 -51.36 -7.06 -32.89
CA PRO A 219 -52.71 -7.58 -32.70
C PRO A 219 -52.96 -8.64 -33.78
N ILE A 220 -53.26 -9.87 -33.31
CA ILE A 220 -53.76 -10.95 -34.15
C ILE A 220 -55.02 -10.40 -34.83
N ARG A 221 -54.99 -10.22 -36.16
CA ARG A 221 -56.21 -9.96 -36.94
C ARG A 221 -57.06 -11.23 -36.87
N THR A 222 -57.92 -11.33 -35.86
CA THR A 222 -58.96 -12.35 -35.82
C THR A 222 -60.01 -12.06 -36.90
N ALA A 223 -60.14 -13.01 -37.81
CA ALA A 223 -61.40 -13.44 -38.45
C ALA A 223 -62.29 -12.36 -39.10
N TYR A 224 -61.89 -11.90 -40.30
CA TYR A 224 -62.84 -11.37 -41.29
C TYR A 224 -62.49 -11.92 -42.68
N HIS A 225 -62.60 -13.24 -42.90
CA HIS A 225 -62.62 -13.76 -44.28
C HIS A 225 -63.21 -15.18 -44.48
N VAL A 226 -63.99 -15.73 -43.52
CA VAL A 226 -64.58 -17.08 -43.67
C VAL A 226 -66.12 -17.06 -43.71
N LYS A 227 -66.75 -15.92 -44.08
CA LYS A 227 -68.22 -15.83 -44.23
C LYS A 227 -68.69 -15.68 -45.68
N LYS A 228 -67.98 -16.28 -46.64
CA LYS A 228 -68.38 -16.26 -48.06
C LYS A 228 -68.23 -17.61 -48.78
N PHE A 229 -68.31 -18.73 -48.04
CA PHE A 229 -68.20 -20.08 -48.63
C PHE A 229 -69.14 -21.12 -48.00
N LEU A 230 -70.29 -20.70 -47.46
CA LEU A 230 -71.35 -21.62 -46.99
C LEU A 230 -72.71 -21.12 -47.51
N THR A 231 -72.88 -21.16 -48.83
CA THR A 231 -74.20 -21.05 -49.47
C THR A 231 -74.29 -22.03 -50.63
N ILE A 232 -74.33 -23.33 -50.35
CA ILE A 232 -74.80 -24.34 -51.31
C ILE A 232 -75.59 -25.42 -50.55
N ARG A 233 -76.91 -25.51 -50.87
CA ARG A 233 -77.84 -26.67 -50.77
C ARG A 233 -78.02 -27.30 -49.38
N THR A 234 -79.19 -27.74 -48.93
CA THR A 234 -80.46 -28.15 -49.53
C THR A 234 -81.41 -28.39 -48.35
N THR A 235 -82.72 -28.17 -48.51
CA THR A 235 -83.74 -29.13 -48.05
C THR A 235 -85.05 -28.87 -48.78
N TYR A 236 -85.61 -29.96 -49.27
CA TYR A 236 -86.83 -30.09 -50.06
C TYR A 236 -88.06 -30.19 -49.14
N ASN A 237 -89.20 -29.65 -49.63
CA ASN A 237 -90.61 -30.03 -49.47
C ASN A 237 -91.21 -30.48 -48.10
N TRP A 238 -92.42 -30.01 -47.79
CA TRP A 238 -93.70 -30.70 -48.09
C TRP A 238 -94.95 -29.88 -47.66
N GLY A 239 -95.93 -29.76 -48.56
CA GLY A 239 -97.39 -29.86 -48.26
C GLY A 239 -98.17 -28.62 -47.81
N LYS A 240 -98.94 -27.99 -48.72
CA LYS A 240 -100.37 -28.25 -49.01
C LYS A 240 -100.85 -27.32 -50.13
#